data_AF-A0A1M5SBP8-F1
#
_entry.id   AF-A0A1M5SBP8-F1
#
_cell.length_a   1.000
_cell.length_b   1.000
_cell.length_c   1.000
_cell.angle_alpha   90.00
_cell.angle_beta   90.00
_cell.angle_gamma   90.00
#
_symmetry.space_group_name_H-M   'P 1'
#
loop_
_entity.id
_entity.type
_entity.pdbx_description
1 polymer ?
#
loop_
_entity_poly.entity_id
_entity_poly.type
_entity_poly.pdbx_seq_one_letter_code
_entity_poly.pdbx_strand_id
1 'polypeptide(L)'
;MEPQIEAPSSSRYDSLLLFGSAVLLVGGMFAFYWLTGEINAAIRLLILLAALGGSVALAYRTQMGQAVWATVLGSRTELRKVVWPSRQESLQATLMIAVVVLITSLLLWGLDSLLLFGVKSLTGRG
;
A
#
# COMPACT_ATOMS: atom_id res chain seq x y z
N MET A 1 5.18 -11.61 -25.57
CA MET A 1 3.73 -11.71 -25.35
C MET A 1 3.41 -10.74 -24.24
N GLU A 2 3.07 -9.51 -24.59
CA GLU A 2 2.60 -8.54 -23.60
C GLU A 2 1.31 -9.07 -22.97
N PRO A 3 1.14 -8.98 -21.64
CA PRO A 3 -0.12 -9.32 -21.02
C PRO A 3 -1.15 -8.32 -21.54
N GLN A 4 -2.01 -8.76 -22.45
CA GLN A 4 -3.19 -8.00 -22.81
C GLN A 4 -4.00 -7.84 -21.52
N ILE A 5 -3.99 -6.64 -20.96
CA ILE A 5 -4.94 -6.24 -19.93
C ILE A 5 -6.29 -6.21 -20.64
N GLU A 6 -6.92 -7.37 -20.81
CA GLU A 6 -8.34 -7.46 -21.13
C GLU A 6 -9.06 -6.74 -19.99
N ALA A 7 -9.46 -5.50 -20.25
CA ALA A 7 -10.45 -4.84 -19.40
C ALA A 7 -11.64 -5.81 -19.35
N PRO A 8 -12.03 -6.31 -18.16
CA PRO A 8 -13.16 -7.21 -18.06
C PRO A 8 -14.32 -6.50 -18.76
N SER A 9 -15.04 -7.21 -19.63
CA SER A 9 -16.24 -6.67 -20.26
C SER A 9 -17.27 -6.39 -19.16
N SER A 10 -17.13 -5.24 -18.50
CA SER A 10 -17.96 -4.84 -17.39
C SER A 10 -19.35 -4.73 -17.97
N SER A 11 -20.25 -5.59 -17.51
CA SER A 11 -21.66 -5.49 -17.85
C SER A 11 -22.08 -4.05 -17.60
N ARG A 12 -22.76 -3.40 -18.56
CA ARG A 12 -23.20 -1.99 -18.40
C ARG A 12 -23.96 -1.80 -17.07
N TYR A 13 -24.62 -2.84 -16.60
CA TYR A 13 -25.27 -2.91 -15.29
C TYR A 13 -24.30 -2.75 -14.11
N ASP A 14 -23.13 -3.36 -14.14
CA ASP A 14 -22.12 -3.24 -13.08
C ASP A 14 -21.55 -1.82 -13.03
N SER A 15 -21.29 -1.22 -14.19
CA SER A 15 -20.83 0.18 -14.28
C SER A 15 -21.89 1.14 -13.73
N LEU A 16 -23.17 0.89 -14.00
CA LEU A 16 -24.28 1.68 -13.47
C LEU A 16 -24.42 1.52 -11.94
N LEU A 17 -24.25 0.31 -11.42
CA LEU A 17 -24.30 0.05 -9.97
C LEU A 17 -23.14 0.73 -9.24
N LEU A 18 -21.93 0.71 -9.82
CA LEU A 18 -20.77 1.42 -9.27
C LEU A 18 -20.97 2.93 -9.31
N PHE A 19 -21.44 3.46 -10.43
CA PHE A 19 -21.75 4.89 -10.54
C PHE A 19 -22.84 5.31 -9.55
N GLY A 20 -23.90 4.51 -9.41
CA GLY A 20 -24.96 4.71 -8.42
C GLY A 20 -24.45 4.68 -6.99
N SER A 21 -23.50 3.79 -6.66
CA SER A 21 -22.86 3.76 -5.34
C SER A 21 -22.08 5.05 -5.06
N ALA A 22 -21.31 5.54 -6.03
CA ALA A 22 -20.53 6.77 -5.90
C ALA A 22 -21.45 7.99 -5.72
N VAL A 23 -22.52 8.07 -6.52
CA VAL A 23 -23.53 9.14 -6.39
C VAL A 23 -24.22 9.08 -5.03
N LEU A 24 -24.55 7.89 -4.53
CA LEU A 24 -25.18 7.73 -3.21
C LEU A 24 -24.25 8.19 -2.08
N LEU A 25 -22.97 7.85 -2.14
CA LEU A 25 -21.96 8.28 -1.16
C LEU A 25 -21.79 9.80 -1.18
N VAL A 26 -21.57 10.38 -2.36
CA VAL A 26 -21.39 11.83 -2.53
C VAL A 26 -22.65 12.58 -2.13
N GLY A 27 -23.83 12.08 -2.50
CA GLY A 27 -25.12 12.63 -2.11
C GLY A 27 -25.34 12.60 -0.59
N GLY A 28 -24.97 11.50 0.08
CA GLY A 28 -25.00 11.39 1.54
C GLY A 28 -24.05 12.37 2.23
N MET A 29 -22.84 12.54 1.69
CA MET A 29 -21.88 13.51 2.19
C MET A 29 -22.36 14.95 1.99
N PHE A 30 -22.92 15.26 0.82
CA PHE A 30 -23.53 16.56 0.54
C PHE A 30 -24.70 16.85 1.48
N ALA A 31 -25.61 15.89 1.67
CA ALA A 31 -26.74 16.01 2.60
C ALA A 31 -26.26 16.24 4.04
N PHE A 32 -25.17 15.60 4.46
CA PHE A 32 -24.58 15.84 5.77
C PHE A 32 -24.17 17.30 5.96
N TYR A 33 -23.54 17.93 4.96
CA TYR A 33 -23.12 19.34 5.05
C TYR A 33 -24.27 20.33 4.85
N TRP A 34 -25.19 20.07 3.93
CA TRP A 34 -26.33 20.97 3.66
C TRP A 34 -27.28 21.07 4.84
N LEU A 35 -27.55 19.96 5.54
CA LEU A 35 -28.43 19.93 6.72
C LEU A 35 -27.78 20.52 7.98
N THR A 36 -26.58 21.11 7.88
CA THR A 36 -25.90 21.75 9.01
C THR A 36 -26.66 23.02 9.42
N GLY A 37 -27.30 22.97 10.58
CA GLY A 37 -28.06 24.10 11.15
C GLY A 37 -29.56 23.85 11.26
N GLU A 38 -30.11 22.90 10.49
CA GLU A 38 -31.54 22.56 10.53
C GLU A 38 -31.82 21.33 11.41
N ILE A 39 -30.88 20.39 11.50
CA ILE A 39 -31.10 19.09 12.17
C ILE A 39 -29.98 18.78 13.17
N ASN A 40 -30.34 18.09 14.26
CA ASN A 40 -29.41 17.56 15.26
C ASN A 40 -28.30 16.71 14.60
N ALA A 41 -27.07 16.86 15.10
CA ALA A 41 -25.88 16.20 14.58
C ALA A 41 -25.99 14.66 14.56
N ALA A 42 -26.69 14.06 15.53
CA ALA A 42 -26.89 12.61 15.59
C ALA A 42 -27.67 12.07 14.38
N ILE A 43 -28.73 12.76 13.96
CA ILE A 43 -29.58 12.32 12.83
C ILE A 43 -28.80 12.47 11.52
N ARG A 44 -28.03 13.56 11.35
CA ARG A 44 -27.15 13.74 10.19
C ARG A 44 -26.12 12.64 10.09
N LEU A 45 -25.50 12.25 11.20
CA LEU A 45 -24.56 11.13 11.23
C LEU A 45 -25.24 9.83 10.81
N LEU A 46 -26.47 9.57 11.27
CA LEU A 46 -27.23 8.39 10.83
C LEU A 46 -27.52 8.40 9.33
N ILE A 47 -27.89 9.55 8.75
CA ILE A 47 -28.10 9.69 7.30
C ILE A 47 -26.80 9.37 6.53
N LEU A 48 -25.67 9.91 7.00
CA LEU A 48 -24.37 9.65 6.38
C LEU A 48 -23.98 8.17 6.49
N LEU A 49 -24.17 7.54 7.64
CA LEU A 49 -23.90 6.12 7.84
C LEU A 49 -24.81 5.24 6.99
N ALA A 50 -26.09 5.61 6.84
CA ALA A 50 -27.02 4.90 5.97
C ALA A 50 -26.60 5.00 4.49
N ALA A 51 -26.21 6.20 4.04
CA ALA A 51 -25.71 6.40 2.68
C ALA A 51 -24.40 5.64 2.42
N LEU A 52 -23.47 5.66 3.39
CA LEU A 52 -22.24 4.88 3.35
C LEU A 52 -22.52 3.38 3.26
N GLY A 53 -23.39 2.87 4.13
CA GLY A 53 -23.81 1.47 4.14
C GLY A 53 -24.48 1.04 2.83
N GLY A 54 -25.37 1.88 2.31
CA GLY A 54 -26.02 1.66 1.01
C GLY A 54 -25.02 1.64 -0.15
N SER A 55 -24.06 2.58 -0.16
CA SER A 55 -23.00 2.63 -1.18
C SER A 55 -22.15 1.37 -1.16
N VAL A 56 -21.71 0.93 0.02
CA VAL A 56 -20.92 -0.30 0.18
C VAL A 56 -21.73 -1.52 -0.25
N ALA A 57 -23.02 -1.60 0.11
CA ALA A 57 -23.89 -2.70 -0.29
C ALA A 57 -24.08 -2.76 -1.82
N LEU A 58 -24.24 -1.61 -2.49
CA LEU A 58 -24.31 -1.55 -3.95
C LEU A 58 -22.99 -1.96 -4.59
N ALA A 59 -21.87 -1.43 -4.11
CA ALA A 59 -20.55 -1.75 -4.63
C ALA A 59 -20.22 -3.25 -4.46
N TYR A 60 -20.61 -3.86 -3.34
CA TYR A 60 -20.40 -5.29 -3.09
C TYR A 60 -21.17 -6.19 -4.06
N ARG A 61 -22.30 -5.74 -4.62
CA ARG A 61 -23.07 -6.53 -5.60
C ARG A 61 -22.41 -6.59 -6.98
N THR A 62 -21.41 -5.77 -7.25
CA THR A 62 -20.71 -5.73 -8.53
C THR A 62 -19.66 -6.83 -8.62
N GLN A 63 -19.32 -7.27 -9.84
CA GLN A 63 -18.26 -8.27 -10.03
C GLN A 63 -16.91 -7.81 -9.46
N MET A 64 -16.59 -6.52 -9.60
CA MET A 64 -15.38 -5.93 -9.04
C MET A 64 -15.39 -5.97 -7.50
N GLY A 65 -16.53 -5.67 -6.87
CA GLY A 65 -16.69 -5.73 -5.41
C GLY A 65 -16.51 -7.14 -4.84
N GLN A 66 -17.11 -8.15 -5.49
CA GLN A 66 -16.94 -9.55 -5.10
C GLN A 66 -15.50 -10.04 -5.31
N ALA A 67 -14.85 -9.63 -6.40
CA ALA A 67 -13.46 -9.99 -6.67
C ALA A 67 -12.51 -9.43 -5.61
N VAL A 68 -12.67 -8.15 -5.23
CA VAL A 68 -11.89 -7.55 -4.14
C VAL A 68 -12.15 -8.25 -2.80
N TRP A 69 -13.40 -8.63 -2.54
CA TRP A 69 -13.70 -9.38 -1.31
C TRP A 69 -13.02 -10.75 -1.29
N ALA A 70 -13.07 -11.47 -2.41
CA ALA A 70 -12.42 -12.76 -2.56
C ALA A 70 -10.89 -12.67 -2.40
N THR A 71 -10.24 -11.61 -2.92
CA THR A 71 -8.80 -11.40 -2.75
C THR A 71 -8.44 -11.04 -1.31
N VAL A 72 -9.26 -10.26 -0.60
CA VAL A 72 -9.06 -9.97 0.83
C VAL A 72 -9.14 -11.24 1.66
N LEU A 73 -10.13 -12.11 1.39
CA LEU A 73 -10.27 -13.39 2.09
C LEU A 73 -9.11 -14.33 1.75
N GLY A 74 -8.73 -14.43 0.48
CA GLY A 74 -7.60 -15.24 0.02
C GLY A 74 -6.26 -14.78 0.61
N SER A 75 -6.03 -13.47 0.68
CA SER A 75 -4.80 -12.87 1.24
C SER A 75 -4.59 -13.26 2.71
N ARG A 76 -5.67 -13.40 3.49
CA ARG A 76 -5.57 -13.87 4.89
C ARG A 76 -5.05 -15.30 5.00
N THR A 77 -5.35 -16.15 4.02
CA THR A 77 -4.82 -17.53 4.00
C THR A 77 -3.35 -17.57 3.59
N GLU A 78 -2.92 -16.69 2.68
CA GLU A 78 -1.50 -16.56 2.29
C GLU A 78 -0.64 -15.95 3.39
N LEU A 79 -1.16 -14.98 4.14
CA LEU A 79 -0.45 -14.40 5.29
C LEU A 79 -0.10 -15.43 6.35
N ARG A 80 -0.88 -16.50 6.49
CA ARG A 80 -0.56 -17.61 7.41
C ARG A 80 0.53 -18.53 6.87
N LYS A 81 0.78 -18.52 5.57
CA LYS A 81 1.88 -19.26 4.93
C LYS A 81 3.20 -18.49 4.99
N VAL A 82 3.17 -17.21 5.39
CA VAL A 82 4.38 -16.44 5.66
C VAL A 82 5.01 -17.00 6.93
N VAL A 83 5.93 -17.95 6.73
CA VAL A 83 6.84 -18.40 7.79
C VAL A 83 7.81 -17.26 8.02
N TRP A 84 7.54 -16.46 9.06
CA TRP A 84 8.49 -15.43 9.48
C TRP A 84 9.76 -16.11 9.98
N PRO A 85 10.94 -15.63 9.52
CA PRO A 85 12.21 -16.22 9.93
C PRO A 85 12.35 -16.17 11.45
N SER A 86 12.98 -17.20 12.01
CA SER A 86 13.25 -17.21 13.44
C SER A 86 14.19 -16.07 13.83
N ARG A 87 14.20 -15.67 15.11
CA ARG A 87 15.13 -14.62 15.60
C ARG A 87 16.59 -15.00 15.33
N GLN A 88 16.90 -16.30 15.34
CA GLN A 88 18.24 -16.82 15.08
C GLN A 88 18.63 -16.65 13.60
N GLU A 89 17.74 -17.00 12.67
CA GLU A 89 17.98 -16.81 11.23
C GLU A 89 18.14 -15.32 10.87
N SER A 90 17.30 -14.47 11.46
CA SER A 90 17.34 -13.01 11.23
C SER A 90 18.66 -12.41 11.72
N LEU A 91 19.13 -12.83 12.90
CA LEU A 91 20.42 -12.40 13.44
C LEU A 91 21.60 -12.96 12.65
N GLN A 92 21.52 -14.21 12.20
CA GLN A 92 22.56 -14.81 11.37
C GLN A 92 22.72 -14.06 10.04
N ALA A 93 21.62 -13.74 9.36
CA ALA A 93 21.65 -12.96 8.14
C ALA A 93 22.20 -11.54 8.37
N THR A 94 21.77 -10.88 9.46
CA THR A 94 22.25 -9.54 9.82
C THR A 94 23.75 -9.53 10.14
N LEU A 95 24.23 -10.50 10.93
CA LEU A 95 25.65 -10.64 11.26
C LEU A 95 26.49 -10.98 10.03
N MET A 96 25.99 -11.86 9.15
CA MET A 96 26.65 -12.19 7.89
C MET A 96 26.84 -10.93 7.03
N ILE A 97 25.78 -10.12 6.87
CA ILE A 97 25.85 -8.85 6.13
C ILE A 97 26.80 -7.87 6.84
N ALA A 98 26.73 -7.76 8.18
CA ALA A 98 27.58 -6.87 8.96
C ALA A 98 29.08 -7.18 8.77
N VAL A 99 29.46 -8.45 8.72
CA VAL A 99 30.85 -8.87 8.45
C VAL A 99 31.29 -8.45 7.05
N VAL A 100 30.46 -8.68 6.03
CA VAL A 100 30.77 -8.28 4.66
C VAL A 100 30.96 -6.76 4.57
N VAL A 101 30.03 -5.98 5.15
CA VAL A 101 30.11 -4.51 5.16
C VAL A 101 31.34 -4.02 5.92
N LEU A 102 31.69 -4.64 7.06
CA LEU A 102 32.90 -4.31 7.82
C LEU A 102 34.17 -4.53 6.99
N ILE A 103 34.28 -5.67 6.30
CA ILE A 103 35.45 -5.96 5.43
C ILE A 103 35.52 -4.95 4.28
N THR A 104 34.42 -4.72 3.57
CA THR A 104 34.39 -3.80 2.43
C THR A 104 34.70 -2.36 2.86
N SER A 105 34.13 -1.89 3.97
CA SER A 105 34.40 -0.54 4.50
C SER A 105 35.86 -0.36 4.90
N LEU A 106 36.48 -1.37 5.53
CA LEU A 106 37.88 -1.32 5.91
C LEU A 106 38.81 -1.33 4.68
N LEU A 107 38.49 -2.15 3.68
CA LEU A 107 39.24 -2.21 2.41
C LEU A 107 39.19 -0.88 1.66
N LEU A 108 38.00 -0.30 1.52
CA LEU A 108 37.84 1.01 0.88
C LEU A 108 38.60 2.08 1.66
N TRP A 109 38.37 2.18 2.98
CA TRP A 109 39.08 3.13 3.82
C TRP A 109 40.61 3.04 3.70
N GLY A 110 41.16 1.82 3.63
CA GLY A 110 42.59 1.60 3.41
C GLY A 110 43.06 2.06 2.04
N LEU A 111 42.29 1.75 0.98
CA LEU A 111 42.58 2.20 -0.38
C LEU A 111 42.51 3.74 -0.48
N ASP A 112 41.47 4.37 0.05
CA ASP A 112 41.32 5.82 0.08
C ASP A 112 42.50 6.47 0.80
N SER A 113 42.91 5.94 1.95
CA SER A 113 44.07 6.45 2.70
C SER A 113 45.38 6.33 1.91
N LEU A 114 45.58 5.21 1.21
CA LEU A 114 46.75 4.97 0.37
C LEU A 114 46.77 5.88 -0.86
N LEU A 115 45.63 6.05 -1.53
CA LEU A 115 45.48 6.96 -2.66
C LEU A 115 45.74 8.41 -2.24
N LEU A 116 45.18 8.85 -1.11
CA LEU A 116 45.43 10.17 -0.55
C LEU A 116 46.92 10.37 -0.23
N PHE A 117 47.59 9.37 0.33
CA PHE A 117 49.03 9.41 0.57
C PHE A 117 49.83 9.53 -0.74
N GLY A 118 49.48 8.75 -1.76
CA GLY A 118 50.11 8.79 -3.08
C GLY A 118 49.94 10.15 -3.76
N VAL A 119 48.72 10.70 -3.76
CA VAL A 119 48.43 12.02 -4.32
C VAL A 119 49.19 13.12 -3.59
N LYS A 120 49.23 13.10 -2.24
CA LYS A 120 50.02 14.06 -1.45
C LYS A 120 51.50 14.03 -1.81
N SER A 121 52.05 12.82 -1.93
CA SER A 121 53.46 12.59 -2.27
C SER A 121 53.80 13.10 -3.68
N LEU A 122 52.93 12.85 -4.67
CA LEU A 122 53.14 13.31 -6.05
C LEU A 122 52.89 14.82 -6.22
N THR A 123 51.93 15.40 -5.51
CA THR A 123 51.58 16.83 -5.66
C THR A 123 52.50 17.74 -4.82
N GLY A 124 53.49 17.18 -4.10
CA GLY A 124 54.41 17.93 -3.25
C GLY A 124 53.72 18.65 -2.08
N ARG A 125 52.48 18.26 -1.75
CA ARG A 125 51.72 18.76 -0.59
C ARG A 125 51.87 17.76 0.55
N GLY A 126 53.10 17.67 1.06
CA GLY A 126 53.45 17.07 2.35
C GLY A 126 53.88 18.17 3.30
#